data_AF-A0AA92V6T8-F1
#
_entry.id   AF-A0AA92V6T8-F1
#
_cell.length_a   1.000
_cell.length_b   1.000
_cell.length_c   1.000
_cell.angle_alpha   90.00
_cell.angle_beta   90.00
_cell.angle_gamma   90.00
#
_symmetry.space_group_name_H-M   'P 1'
#
loop_
_entity.id
_entity.type
_entity.pdbx_description
1 polymer ?
#
loop_
_entity_poly.entity_id
_entity_poly.type
_entity_poly.pdbx_seq_one_letter_code
_entity_poly.pdbx_strand_id
1 'polypeptide(L)'
;MKQFKKEFLTQHLLVLCAMSIIGALVRNEAMQYGVDIFSCNLTFVISTTILMVVYLHALDSIVRLLASWFKHIFCNTVNNTERKRLSSIAINETNTYDEGEELNLEDVTFVYADEASSCITSYEQLRQEALEDKAKKEKVLLNSAIDYTRRTFAAYMKEEHLNQLCDNIAIFQCCTSTHMRHHSLIVDKAIRTIDLMHYAWNIGNLFKKKGIDTATFIKQVFADALVDVEISTIIRKLRMEGTCIIELLPS
;
A
#
# COMPACT_ATOMS: atom_id res chain seq x y z
N MET A 1 -0.17 16.50 -10.26
CA MET A 1 -1.45 15.95 -9.73
C MET A 1 -2.68 16.30 -10.58
N LYS A 2 -2.80 17.51 -11.15
CA LYS A 2 -3.95 17.89 -12.01
C LYS A 2 -3.96 17.18 -13.38
N GLN A 3 -2.80 16.87 -13.95
CA GLN A 3 -2.66 16.21 -15.25
C GLN A 3 -3.13 14.75 -15.22
N PHE A 4 -2.68 13.99 -14.23
CA PHE A 4 -3.05 12.59 -14.01
C PHE A 4 -4.57 12.39 -13.84
N LYS A 5 -5.26 13.31 -13.15
CA LYS A 5 -6.72 13.26 -13.00
C LYS A 5 -7.47 13.51 -14.31
N LYS A 6 -6.92 14.33 -15.21
CA LYS A 6 -7.52 14.59 -16.53
C LYS A 6 -7.38 13.37 -17.44
N GLU A 7 -6.20 12.75 -17.49
CA GLU A 7 -5.96 11.57 -18.32
C GLU A 7 -6.82 10.38 -17.87
N PHE A 8 -6.92 10.15 -16.56
CA PHE A 8 -7.80 9.13 -15.97
C PHE A 8 -9.27 9.37 -16.33
N LEU A 9 -9.76 10.61 -16.17
CA LEU A 9 -11.14 10.97 -16.52
C LEU A 9 -11.42 10.78 -18.02
N THR A 10 -10.48 11.16 -18.89
CA THR A 10 -10.61 11.01 -20.34
C THR A 10 -10.67 9.53 -20.75
N GLN A 11 -9.84 8.67 -20.15
CA GLN A 11 -9.85 7.23 -20.45
C GLN A 11 -11.16 6.55 -20.03
N HIS A 12 -11.67 6.87 -18.83
CA HIS A 12 -12.96 6.36 -18.37
C HIS A 12 -14.13 6.85 -19.22
N LEU A 13 -14.10 8.10 -19.66
CA LEU A 13 -15.11 8.67 -20.56
C LEU A 13 -15.10 7.96 -21.93
N LEU A 14 -13.93 7.66 -22.47
CA LEU A 14 -13.78 6.96 -23.74
C LEU A 14 -14.37 5.54 -23.68
N VAL A 15 -14.16 4.82 -22.58
CA VAL A 15 -14.73 3.49 -22.37
C VAL A 15 -16.27 3.58 -22.27
N LEU A 16 -16.83 4.56 -21.56
CA LEU A 16 -18.29 4.77 -21.50
C LEU A 16 -18.90 5.03 -22.88
N CYS A 17 -18.20 5.79 -23.73
CA CYS A 17 -18.61 5.98 -25.12
C CYS A 17 -18.61 4.66 -25.90
N ALA A 18 -17.56 3.84 -25.78
CA ALA A 18 -17.50 2.54 -26.44
C ALA A 18 -18.62 1.59 -25.98
N MET A 19 -18.93 1.57 -24.68
CA MET A 19 -20.02 0.75 -24.12
C MET A 19 -21.40 1.21 -24.63
N SER A 20 -21.58 2.52 -24.82
CA SER A 20 -22.80 3.08 -25.41
C SER A 20 -22.95 2.69 -26.89
N ILE A 21 -21.85 2.63 -27.64
CA ILE A 21 -21.84 2.15 -29.04
C ILE A 21 -22.22 0.67 -29.09
N ILE A 22 -21.67 -0.17 -28.21
CA ILE A 22 -22.00 -1.59 -28.14
C ILE A 22 -23.50 -1.79 -27.84
N GLY A 23 -24.05 -1.05 -26.88
CA GLY A 23 -25.49 -1.08 -26.60
C GLY A 23 -26.33 -0.66 -27.82
N ALA A 24 -25.88 0.34 -28.57
CA ALA A 24 -26.57 0.79 -29.78
C ALA A 24 -26.56 -0.26 -30.90
N LEU A 25 -25.49 -1.06 -31.01
CA LEU A 25 -25.42 -2.20 -31.93
C LEU A 25 -26.43 -3.28 -31.54
N VAL A 26 -26.52 -3.63 -30.26
CA VAL A 26 -27.52 -4.61 -29.76
C VAL A 26 -28.95 -4.14 -30.05
N ARG A 27 -29.23 -2.85 -29.89
CA ARG A 27 -30.51 -2.23 -30.28
C ARG A 27 -30.75 -2.32 -31.79
N ASN A 28 -29.73 -2.10 -32.60
CA ASN A 28 -29.84 -2.17 -34.05
C ASN A 28 -30.17 -3.60 -34.53
N GLU A 29 -29.57 -4.61 -33.90
CA GLU A 29 -29.91 -6.01 -34.13
C GLU A 29 -31.36 -6.32 -33.73
N ALA A 30 -31.83 -5.85 -32.57
CA ALA A 30 -33.22 -6.05 -32.13
C ALA A 30 -34.24 -5.44 -33.11
N MET A 31 -33.94 -4.26 -33.67
CA MET A 31 -34.75 -3.62 -34.71
C MET A 31 -34.85 -4.46 -36.00
N GLN A 32 -33.77 -5.16 -36.37
CA GLN A 32 -33.76 -6.04 -37.55
C GLN A 32 -34.67 -7.27 -37.38
N TYR A 33 -34.89 -7.72 -36.13
CA TYR A 33 -35.84 -8.81 -35.82
C TYR A 33 -37.30 -8.35 -35.75
N GLY A 34 -37.60 -7.08 -36.06
CA GLY A 34 -38.96 -6.54 -36.04
C GLY A 34 -39.51 -6.27 -34.64
N VAL A 35 -38.64 -6.14 -33.63
CA VAL A 35 -39.01 -5.77 -32.27
C VAL A 35 -39.50 -4.31 -32.26
N ASP A 36 -40.56 -4.02 -31.49
CA ASP A 36 -41.12 -2.68 -31.40
C ASP A 36 -40.12 -1.66 -30.81
N ILE A 37 -40.32 -0.37 -31.12
CA ILE A 37 -39.40 0.71 -30.75
C ILE A 37 -39.19 0.81 -29.23
N PHE A 38 -40.24 0.56 -28.44
CA PHE A 38 -40.16 0.60 -26.99
C PHE A 38 -39.28 -0.53 -26.46
N SER A 39 -39.53 -1.76 -26.91
CA SER A 39 -38.73 -2.94 -26.57
C SER A 39 -37.27 -2.82 -27.02
N CYS A 40 -37.00 -2.20 -28.18
CA CYS A 40 -35.65 -1.91 -28.64
C CYS A 40 -34.91 -0.89 -27.74
N ASN A 41 -35.59 0.18 -27.32
CA ASN A 41 -35.03 1.17 -26.40
C ASN A 41 -34.82 0.57 -25.00
N LEU A 42 -35.72 -0.29 -24.54
CA LEU A 42 -35.58 -1.04 -23.29
C LEU A 42 -34.35 -1.98 -23.35
N THR A 43 -34.15 -2.67 -24.48
CA THR A 43 -32.99 -3.54 -24.72
C THR A 43 -31.68 -2.75 -24.69
N PHE A 44 -31.65 -1.53 -25.22
CA PHE A 44 -30.49 -0.63 -25.12
C PHE A 44 -30.16 -0.28 -23.66
N VAL A 45 -31.15 0.12 -22.87
CA VAL A 45 -30.93 0.51 -21.47
C VAL A 45 -30.46 -0.69 -20.64
N ILE A 46 -31.08 -1.86 -20.83
CA ILE A 46 -30.72 -3.08 -20.10
C ILE A 46 -29.30 -3.51 -20.47
N SER A 47 -28.96 -3.59 -21.76
CA SER A 47 -27.62 -4.00 -22.19
C SER A 47 -26.54 -3.05 -21.69
N THR A 48 -26.71 -1.73 -21.87
CA THR A 48 -25.74 -0.73 -21.37
C THR A 48 -25.57 -0.76 -19.86
N THR A 49 -26.66 -0.98 -19.11
CA THR A 49 -26.60 -1.09 -17.64
C THR A 49 -25.83 -2.33 -17.19
N ILE A 50 -26.08 -3.49 -17.81
CA ILE A 50 -25.36 -4.73 -17.51
C ILE A 50 -23.87 -4.57 -17.82
N LEU A 51 -23.53 -4.02 -18.99
CA LEU A 51 -22.16 -3.73 -19.40
C LEU A 51 -21.46 -2.78 -18.41
N MET A 52 -22.15 -1.75 -17.90
CA MET A 52 -21.62 -0.84 -16.88
C MET A 52 -21.35 -1.54 -15.54
N VAL A 53 -22.26 -2.41 -15.08
CA VAL A 53 -22.07 -3.19 -13.84
C VAL A 53 -20.86 -4.12 -13.95
N VAL A 54 -20.73 -4.83 -15.07
CA VAL A 54 -19.57 -5.69 -15.35
C VAL A 54 -18.28 -4.88 -15.35
N TYR A 55 -18.29 -3.69 -15.95
CA TYR A 55 -17.15 -2.80 -15.96
C TYR A 55 -16.71 -2.36 -14.56
N LEU A 56 -17.65 -1.96 -13.70
CA LEU A 56 -17.36 -1.56 -12.31
C LEU A 56 -16.79 -2.74 -11.50
N HIS A 57 -17.36 -3.95 -11.66
CA HIS A 57 -16.83 -5.15 -11.02
C HIS A 57 -15.43 -5.51 -11.52
N ALA A 58 -15.15 -5.35 -12.81
CA ALA A 58 -13.83 -5.58 -13.37
C ALA A 58 -12.80 -4.57 -12.82
N LEU A 59 -13.18 -3.29 -12.69
CA LEU A 59 -12.33 -2.27 -12.06
C LEU A 59 -12.00 -2.63 -10.61
N ASP A 60 -13.00 -2.97 -9.79
CA ASP A 60 -12.77 -3.37 -8.39
C ASP A 60 -11.90 -4.64 -8.30
N SER A 61 -12.16 -5.63 -9.15
CA SER A 61 -11.39 -6.87 -9.21
C SER A 61 -9.93 -6.62 -9.58
N ILE A 62 -9.66 -5.79 -10.59
CA ILE A 62 -8.30 -5.42 -11.00
C ILE A 62 -7.58 -4.67 -9.87
N VAL A 63 -8.24 -3.73 -9.20
CA VAL A 63 -7.65 -3.00 -8.07
C VAL A 63 -7.30 -3.95 -6.93
N ARG A 64 -8.17 -4.90 -6.59
CA ARG A 64 -7.91 -5.92 -5.55
C ARG A 64 -6.79 -6.87 -5.93
N LEU A 65 -6.76 -7.33 -7.19
CA LEU A 65 -5.71 -8.19 -7.71
C LEU A 65 -4.36 -7.47 -7.71
N LEU A 66 -4.31 -6.22 -8.17
CA LEU A 66 -3.12 -5.40 -8.11
C LEU A 66 -2.68 -5.20 -6.66
N ALA A 67 -3.58 -4.88 -5.73
CA ALA A 67 -3.23 -4.74 -4.31
C ALA A 67 -2.65 -6.03 -3.71
N SER A 68 -3.25 -7.19 -4.02
CA SER A 68 -2.76 -8.50 -3.58
C SER A 68 -1.42 -8.86 -4.22
N TRP A 69 -1.23 -8.54 -5.50
CA TRP A 69 0.00 -8.76 -6.25
C TRP A 69 1.12 -7.85 -5.75
N PHE A 70 0.84 -6.58 -5.50
CA PHE A 70 1.76 -5.66 -4.83
C PHE A 70 2.14 -6.17 -3.45
N LYS A 71 1.18 -6.63 -2.64
CA LYS A 71 1.48 -7.23 -1.34
C LYS A 71 2.41 -8.44 -1.47
N HIS A 72 2.15 -9.33 -2.42
CA HIS A 72 2.97 -10.52 -2.63
C HIS A 72 4.37 -10.18 -3.15
N ILE A 73 4.48 -9.30 -4.15
CA ILE A 73 5.76 -8.87 -4.70
C ILE A 73 6.57 -8.12 -3.67
N PHE A 74 5.97 -7.16 -2.96
CA PHE A 74 6.70 -6.36 -2.00
C PHE A 74 7.14 -7.22 -0.81
N CYS A 75 6.28 -8.09 -0.26
CA CYS A 75 6.67 -9.01 0.81
C CYS A 75 7.69 -10.05 0.33
N ASN A 76 7.55 -10.65 -0.85
CA ASN A 76 8.49 -11.67 -1.32
C ASN A 76 9.85 -11.07 -1.71
N THR A 77 9.86 -9.86 -2.29
CA THR A 77 11.09 -9.14 -2.62
C THR A 77 11.83 -8.72 -1.36
N VAL A 78 11.11 -8.18 -0.36
CA VAL A 78 11.68 -7.84 0.96
C VAL A 78 12.24 -9.08 1.66
N ASN A 79 11.50 -10.19 1.67
CA ASN A 79 11.94 -11.44 2.29
C ASN A 79 13.14 -12.09 1.57
N ASN A 80 13.23 -11.97 0.24
CA ASN A 80 14.39 -12.45 -0.52
C ASN A 80 15.62 -11.56 -0.33
N THR A 81 15.45 -10.25 -0.15
CA THR A 81 16.55 -9.34 0.19
C THR A 81 17.11 -9.63 1.58
N GLU A 82 16.25 -9.90 2.58
CA GLU A 82 16.69 -10.30 3.92
C GLU A 82 17.36 -11.69 3.92
N ARG A 83 16.85 -12.67 3.14
CA ARG A 83 17.52 -13.98 2.95
C ARG A 83 18.89 -13.85 2.29
N LYS A 84 19.02 -13.01 1.25
CA LYS A 84 20.31 -12.75 0.59
C LYS A 84 21.30 -12.03 1.51
N ARG A 85 20.81 -11.15 2.40
CA ARG A 85 21.65 -10.47 3.41
C ARG A 85 22.11 -11.43 4.50
N LEU A 86 21.25 -12.33 4.97
CA LEU A 86 21.64 -13.33 5.97
C LEU A 86 22.60 -14.39 5.38
N SER A 87 22.41 -14.77 4.12
CA SER A 87 23.37 -15.66 3.42
C SER A 87 24.70 -14.96 3.13
N SER A 88 24.71 -13.66 2.80
CA SER A 88 25.98 -12.92 2.60
C SER A 88 26.73 -12.64 3.90
N ILE A 89 26.02 -12.51 5.02
CA ILE A 89 26.62 -12.38 6.37
C ILE A 89 27.14 -13.72 6.90
N ALA A 90 26.64 -14.86 6.40
CA ALA A 90 27.18 -16.18 6.77
C ALA A 90 28.44 -16.55 5.95
N ILE A 91 28.64 -15.95 4.77
CA ILE A 91 29.75 -16.28 3.87
C ILE A 91 31.00 -15.42 4.15
N ASN A 92 30.85 -14.24 4.77
CA ASN A 92 31.95 -13.30 4.99
C ASN A 92 32.72 -13.53 6.32
N GLU A 93 32.31 -14.47 7.17
CA GLU A 93 32.97 -14.80 8.43
C GLU A 93 34.00 -15.95 8.33
N THR A 94 34.21 -16.54 7.14
CA THR A 94 35.21 -17.58 6.95
C THR A 94 36.17 -17.27 5.79
N ASN A 95 37.38 -16.86 6.19
CA ASN A 95 38.68 -17.06 5.53
C ASN A 95 39.31 -15.92 4.71
N THR A 96 40.54 -15.63 5.13
CA THR A 96 41.61 -14.80 4.55
C THR A 96 42.74 -15.76 4.07
N TYR A 97 43.50 -15.35 3.02
CA TYR A 97 44.66 -15.99 2.36
C TYR A 97 44.37 -17.16 1.40
N ASP A 98 45.05 -17.39 0.27
CA ASP A 98 45.89 -16.66 -0.72
C ASP A 98 46.13 -17.66 -1.90
N GLU A 99 46.66 -17.19 -3.04
CA GLU A 99 47.11 -17.91 -4.25
C GLU A 99 45.98 -18.47 -5.16
N GLY A 100 45.90 -18.25 -6.47
CA GLY A 100 46.91 -17.89 -7.46
C GLY A 100 46.97 -19.00 -8.50
N GLU A 101 46.18 -18.95 -9.58
CA GLU A 101 46.56 -19.56 -10.88
C GLU A 101 45.68 -19.09 -12.04
N GLU A 102 46.36 -18.85 -13.15
CA GLU A 102 45.93 -18.34 -14.45
C GLU A 102 45.73 -19.52 -15.42
N LEU A 103 44.79 -19.44 -16.38
CA LEU A 103 44.90 -19.89 -17.81
C LEU A 103 43.54 -20.22 -18.50
N ASN A 104 43.08 -19.25 -19.31
CA ASN A 104 42.67 -19.26 -20.73
C ASN A 104 41.92 -20.42 -21.48
N LEU A 105 41.04 -19.93 -22.40
CA LEU A 105 40.68 -20.40 -23.76
C LEU A 105 39.79 -21.67 -23.89
N GLU A 106 38.79 -21.82 -24.77
CA GLU A 106 38.21 -21.08 -25.90
C GLU A 106 36.94 -21.88 -26.34
N ASP A 107 35.78 -21.26 -26.66
CA ASP A 107 34.86 -21.79 -27.71
C ASP A 107 33.76 -20.78 -28.16
N VAL A 108 34.06 -20.09 -29.26
CA VAL A 108 33.23 -19.83 -30.46
C VAL A 108 31.72 -19.52 -30.35
N THR A 109 31.45 -18.21 -30.50
CA THR A 109 30.39 -17.51 -31.29
C THR A 109 29.02 -18.15 -31.58
N PHE A 110 27.96 -17.38 -31.25
CA PHE A 110 26.91 -17.08 -32.23
C PHE A 110 26.46 -15.62 -32.12
N VAL A 111 26.68 -14.86 -33.18
CA VAL A 111 26.23 -13.47 -33.36
C VAL A 111 24.76 -13.47 -33.73
N TYR A 112 23.91 -12.85 -32.90
CA TYR A 112 22.69 -12.22 -33.40
C TYR A 112 22.73 -10.76 -32.95
N ALA A 113 22.88 -9.88 -33.94
CA ALA A 113 22.60 -8.47 -33.79
C ALA A 113 21.09 -8.31 -33.54
N ASP A 114 20.74 -7.82 -32.35
CA ASP A 114 19.52 -7.03 -32.15
C ASP A 114 19.89 -5.82 -31.27
N GLU A 115 20.09 -4.68 -31.93
CA GLU A 115 20.37 -3.39 -31.33
C GLU A 115 19.11 -2.86 -30.64
N ALA A 116 18.86 -3.33 -29.41
CA ALA A 116 17.99 -2.64 -28.45
C ALA A 116 18.55 -2.69 -27.02
N SER A 117 19.83 -2.99 -26.86
CA SER A 117 20.49 -3.10 -25.55
C SER A 117 21.87 -2.48 -25.59
N SER A 118 21.95 -1.15 -25.44
CA SER A 118 23.14 -0.48 -24.87
C SER A 118 22.92 1.04 -24.78
N CYS A 119 22.21 1.48 -23.74
CA CYS A 119 22.65 2.57 -22.86
C CYS A 119 21.52 2.78 -21.85
N ILE A 120 21.66 2.24 -20.63
CA ILE A 120 20.88 2.77 -19.50
C ILE A 120 21.23 4.25 -19.47
N THR A 121 20.27 5.10 -19.82
CA THR A 121 20.54 6.53 -19.92
C THR A 121 20.92 7.04 -18.53
N SER A 122 21.83 8.02 -18.43
CA SER A 122 22.20 8.66 -17.15
C SER A 122 20.96 9.08 -16.34
N TYR A 123 19.88 9.46 -17.01
CA TYR A 123 18.57 9.73 -16.40
C TYR A 123 17.91 8.51 -15.74
N GLU A 124 17.93 7.33 -16.37
CA GLU A 124 17.35 6.10 -15.81
C GLU A 124 18.11 5.63 -14.57
N GLN A 125 19.44 5.77 -14.57
CA GLN A 125 20.27 5.51 -13.38
C GLN A 125 19.91 6.46 -12.23
N LEU A 126 19.84 7.77 -12.51
CA LEU A 126 19.44 8.77 -11.51
C LEU A 126 18.01 8.57 -11.00
N ARG A 127 17.10 8.16 -11.87
CA ARG A 127 15.72 7.83 -11.49
C ARG A 127 15.67 6.61 -10.58
N GLN A 128 16.45 5.57 -10.88
CA GLN A 128 16.51 4.37 -10.06
C GLN A 128 17.10 4.67 -8.67
N GLU A 129 18.23 5.37 -8.61
CA GLU A 129 18.84 5.81 -7.36
C GLU A 129 17.87 6.63 -6.50
N ALA A 130 17.16 7.60 -7.10
CA ALA A 130 16.16 8.39 -6.40
C ALA A 130 14.99 7.56 -5.84
N LEU A 131 14.56 6.51 -6.55
CA LEU A 131 13.52 5.59 -6.07
C LEU A 131 14.03 4.70 -4.93
N GLU A 132 15.26 4.22 -5.02
CA GLU A 132 15.91 3.40 -3.98
C GLU A 132 16.14 4.21 -2.71
N ASP A 133 16.63 5.45 -2.83
CA ASP A 133 16.80 6.37 -1.71
C ASP A 133 15.48 6.70 -1.03
N LYS A 134 14.41 6.87 -1.81
CA LYS A 134 13.07 7.07 -1.26
C LYS A 134 12.60 5.83 -0.50
N ALA A 135 12.75 4.64 -1.08
CA ALA A 135 12.38 3.39 -0.43
C ALA A 135 13.18 3.14 0.86
N LYS A 136 14.47 3.47 0.87
CA LYS A 136 15.34 3.39 2.04
C LYS A 136 14.86 4.33 3.14
N LYS A 137 14.54 5.59 2.81
CA LYS A 137 13.98 6.55 3.76
C LYS A 137 12.66 6.07 4.35
N GLU A 138 11.76 5.52 3.52
CA GLU A 138 10.49 4.95 3.98
C GLU A 138 10.68 3.74 4.91
N LYS A 139 11.64 2.85 4.61
CA LYS A 139 11.99 1.71 5.49
C LYS A 139 12.56 2.17 6.84
N VAL A 140 13.42 3.19 6.85
CA VAL A 140 13.97 3.76 8.10
C VAL A 140 12.86 4.36 8.96
N LEU A 141 11.92 5.09 8.36
CA LEU A 141 10.76 5.63 9.07
C LEU A 141 9.89 4.53 9.68
N LEU A 142 9.64 3.44 8.94
CA LEU A 142 8.87 2.30 9.45
C LEU A 142 9.54 1.65 10.66
N ASN A 143 10.84 1.37 10.54
CA ASN A 143 11.60 0.74 11.62
C ASN A 143 11.63 1.63 12.86
N SER A 144 11.80 2.93 12.69
CA SER A 144 11.73 3.90 13.79
C SER A 144 10.35 3.86 14.49
N ALA A 145 9.26 3.80 13.72
CA ALA A 145 7.91 3.69 14.27
C ALA A 145 7.70 2.39 15.05
N ILE A 146 8.18 1.26 14.51
CA ILE A 146 8.09 -0.05 15.14
C ILE A 146 8.90 -0.09 16.43
N ASP A 147 10.13 0.40 16.42
CA ASP A 147 10.99 0.44 17.60
C ASP A 147 10.41 1.32 18.71
N TYR A 148 9.93 2.51 18.33
CA TYR A 148 9.20 3.40 19.23
C TYR A 148 8.00 2.69 19.87
N THR A 149 7.20 1.99 19.06
CA THR A 149 6.01 1.25 19.52
C THR A 149 6.38 0.16 20.50
N ARG A 150 7.41 -0.65 20.19
CA ARG A 150 7.87 -1.71 21.07
C ARG A 150 8.32 -1.18 22.42
N ARG A 151 9.13 -0.12 22.42
CA ARG A 151 9.58 0.52 23.68
C ARG A 151 8.41 1.11 24.47
N THR A 152 7.43 1.67 23.77
CA THR A 152 6.26 2.31 24.39
C THR A 152 5.34 1.28 25.03
N PHE A 153 5.09 0.14 24.39
CA PHE A 153 4.03 -0.79 24.79
C PHE A 153 4.50 -2.12 25.38
N ALA A 154 5.80 -2.45 25.37
CA ALA A 154 6.31 -3.72 25.90
C ALA A 154 5.92 -4.01 27.35
N ALA A 155 5.76 -2.96 28.19
CA ALA A 155 5.33 -3.10 29.58
C ALA A 155 3.80 -3.16 29.78
N TYR A 156 3.02 -2.89 28.74
CA TYR A 156 1.57 -2.63 28.84
C TYR A 156 0.71 -3.54 27.97
N MET A 157 1.29 -4.48 27.22
CA MET A 157 0.53 -5.48 26.48
C MET A 157 1.35 -6.73 26.25
N LYS A 158 0.66 -7.84 25.98
CA LYS A 158 1.32 -9.11 25.63
C LYS A 158 2.01 -9.00 24.28
N GLU A 159 3.08 -9.76 24.12
CA GLU A 159 3.88 -9.80 22.88
C GLU A 159 3.03 -10.08 21.63
N GLU A 160 2.02 -10.95 21.74
CA GLU A 160 1.10 -11.24 20.63
C GLU A 160 0.37 -9.98 20.14
N HIS A 161 -0.23 -9.21 21.05
CA HIS A 161 -0.93 -7.97 20.70
C HIS A 161 0.05 -6.87 20.26
N LEU A 162 1.26 -6.85 20.83
CA LEU A 162 2.31 -5.92 20.41
C LEU A 162 2.76 -6.18 18.97
N ASN A 163 2.93 -7.46 18.59
CA ASN A 163 3.27 -7.83 17.22
C ASN A 163 2.14 -7.47 16.25
N GLN A 164 0.88 -7.67 16.64
CA GLN A 164 -0.27 -7.22 15.85
C GLN A 164 -0.32 -5.68 15.72
N LEU A 165 0.06 -4.93 16.76
CA LEU A 165 0.19 -3.48 16.68
C LEU A 165 1.26 -3.08 15.67
N CYS A 166 2.41 -3.75 15.66
CA CYS A 166 3.47 -3.52 14.67
C CYS A 166 3.01 -3.79 13.23
N ASP A 167 2.25 -4.87 13.00
CA ASP A 167 1.64 -5.16 11.70
C ASP A 167 0.68 -4.04 11.26
N ASN A 168 -0.16 -3.56 12.18
CA ASN A 168 -1.08 -2.46 11.93
C ASN A 168 -0.35 -1.16 11.60
N ILE A 169 0.81 -0.89 12.20
CA ILE A 169 1.65 0.28 11.85
C ILE A 169 2.19 0.19 10.43
N ALA A 170 2.67 -0.99 10.01
CA ALA A 170 3.15 -1.20 8.64
C ALA A 170 2.02 -0.94 7.62
N ILE A 171 0.81 -1.43 7.91
CA ILE A 171 -0.37 -1.17 7.10
C ILE A 171 -0.71 0.33 7.09
N PHE A 172 -0.68 0.98 8.26
CA PHE A 172 -0.97 2.41 8.39
C PHE A 172 0.02 3.29 7.63
N GLN A 173 1.29 2.91 7.54
CA GLN A 173 2.26 3.63 6.72
C GLN A 173 1.85 3.59 5.24
N CYS A 174 1.57 2.40 4.71
CA CYS A 174 1.26 2.18 3.30
C CYS A 174 -0.13 2.71 2.88
N CYS A 175 -1.12 2.68 3.77
CA CYS A 175 -2.51 2.97 3.44
C CYS A 175 -3.12 4.02 4.40
N THR A 176 -4.05 4.84 3.91
CA THR A 176 -4.79 5.80 4.75
C THR A 176 -6.11 5.24 5.26
N SER A 177 -6.71 4.30 4.53
CA SER A 177 -7.97 3.66 4.91
C SER A 177 -7.95 2.21 4.46
N THR A 178 -7.60 1.34 5.39
CA THR A 178 -7.78 -0.10 5.26
C THR A 178 -8.44 -0.55 6.54
N HIS A 179 -9.51 -1.32 6.39
CA HIS A 179 -10.18 -1.98 7.48
C HIS A 179 -9.18 -2.91 8.20
N MET A 180 -8.65 -2.41 9.32
CA MET A 180 -7.70 -3.17 10.14
C MET A 180 -8.40 -4.37 10.76
N ARG A 181 -7.65 -5.44 11.06
CA ARG A 181 -8.22 -6.71 11.52
C ARG A 181 -9.20 -6.48 12.68
N HIS A 182 -10.30 -7.22 12.64
CA HIS A 182 -11.48 -7.05 13.49
C HIS A 182 -11.30 -7.22 15.00
N HIS A 183 -10.13 -7.64 15.49
CA HIS A 183 -9.92 -7.84 16.91
C HIS A 183 -9.24 -6.60 17.51
N SER A 184 -9.95 -5.91 18.40
CA SER A 184 -9.38 -4.81 19.18
C SER A 184 -8.18 -5.32 19.97
N LEU A 185 -7.09 -4.56 19.97
CA LEU A 185 -5.93 -4.90 20.78
C LEU A 185 -6.22 -4.63 22.25
N ILE A 186 -5.81 -5.58 23.10
CA ILE A 186 -5.92 -5.46 24.55
C ILE A 186 -4.66 -4.74 25.06
N VAL A 187 -4.88 -3.70 25.86
CA VAL A 187 -3.83 -2.92 26.53
C VAL A 187 -4.10 -2.87 28.03
N ASP A 188 -3.04 -2.78 28.83
CA ASP A 188 -3.11 -2.63 30.27
C ASP A 188 -3.87 -1.35 30.67
N LYS A 189 -4.60 -1.41 31.78
CA LYS A 189 -5.43 -0.32 32.28
C LYS A 189 -4.63 0.91 32.71
N ALA A 190 -3.31 0.78 32.91
CA ALA A 190 -2.40 1.90 33.16
C ALA A 190 -2.34 2.87 31.96
N ILE A 191 -2.54 2.38 30.74
CA ILE A 191 -2.61 3.21 29.54
C ILE A 191 -3.99 3.84 29.44
N ARG A 192 -4.06 5.17 29.55
CA ARG A 192 -5.32 5.91 29.45
C ARG A 192 -5.59 6.31 28.01
N THR A 193 -6.83 6.74 27.76
CA THR A 193 -7.28 7.26 26.48
C THR A 193 -6.38 8.40 25.94
N ILE A 194 -5.92 9.31 26.82
CA ILE A 194 -5.02 10.40 26.42
C ILE A 194 -3.65 9.90 25.94
N ASP A 195 -3.14 8.83 26.57
CA ASP A 195 -1.87 8.20 26.19
C ASP A 195 -1.97 7.60 24.78
N LEU A 196 -3.10 6.94 24.48
CA LEU A 196 -3.38 6.43 23.14
C LEU A 196 -3.51 7.55 22.09
N MET A 197 -4.05 8.71 22.46
CA MET A 197 -4.14 9.87 21.57
C MET A 197 -2.76 10.47 21.27
N HIS A 198 -1.89 10.58 22.27
CA HIS A 198 -0.50 11.04 22.08
C HIS A 198 0.29 10.06 21.23
N TYR A 199 0.17 8.78 21.52
CA TYR A 199 0.77 7.74 20.70
C TYR A 199 0.31 7.83 19.24
N ALA A 200 -1.00 7.97 19.01
CA ALA A 200 -1.55 8.14 17.67
C ALA A 200 -0.96 9.37 16.98
N TRP A 201 -0.86 10.50 17.69
CA TRP A 201 -0.25 11.71 17.17
C TRP A 201 1.21 11.50 16.76
N ASN A 202 2.02 10.87 17.62
CA ASN A 202 3.44 10.62 17.36
C ASN A 202 3.63 9.77 16.09
N ILE A 203 2.88 8.68 15.95
CA ILE A 203 2.92 7.82 14.75
C ILE A 203 2.40 8.58 13.53
N GLY A 204 1.29 9.31 13.67
CA GLY A 204 0.70 10.10 12.59
C GLY A 204 1.65 11.19 12.08
N ASN A 205 2.34 11.89 12.98
CA ASN A 205 3.32 12.92 12.66
C ASN A 205 4.54 12.32 11.96
N LEU A 206 5.06 11.20 12.46
CA LEU A 206 6.20 10.49 11.88
C LEU A 206 5.95 10.11 10.41
N PHE A 207 4.74 9.67 10.08
CA PHE A 207 4.34 9.34 8.72
C PHE A 207 3.66 10.47 7.93
N LYS A 208 3.57 11.67 8.51
CA LYS A 208 2.90 12.84 7.91
C LYS A 208 1.46 12.56 7.47
N LYS A 209 0.72 11.77 8.26
CA LYS A 209 -0.69 11.39 8.04
C LYS A 209 -1.62 12.49 8.53
N LYS A 210 -2.81 12.60 7.92
CA LYS A 210 -3.81 13.58 8.33
C LYS A 210 -4.43 13.18 9.66
N GLY A 211 -4.89 14.16 10.44
CA GLY A 211 -5.54 13.90 11.73
C GLY A 211 -6.73 12.92 11.65
N ILE A 212 -7.53 12.98 10.58
CA ILE A 212 -8.63 12.04 10.35
C ILE A 212 -8.15 10.60 10.16
N ASP A 213 -7.08 10.39 9.39
CA ASP A 213 -6.51 9.06 9.13
C ASP A 213 -5.93 8.51 10.44
N THR A 214 -5.19 9.35 11.18
CA THR A 214 -4.60 9.03 12.48
C THR A 214 -5.65 8.67 13.54
N ALA A 215 -6.73 9.45 13.62
CA ALA A 215 -7.81 9.21 14.57
C ALA A 215 -8.60 7.94 14.24
N THR A 216 -8.84 7.69 12.96
CA THR A 216 -9.50 6.46 12.49
C THR A 216 -8.64 5.24 12.79
N PHE A 217 -7.33 5.32 12.52
CA PHE A 217 -6.37 4.27 12.82
C PHE A 217 -6.41 3.86 14.29
N ILE A 218 -6.20 4.81 15.22
CA ILE A 218 -6.13 4.46 16.64
C ILE A 218 -7.46 3.93 17.17
N LYS A 219 -8.59 4.49 16.70
CA LYS A 219 -9.94 4.04 17.05
C LYS A 219 -10.21 2.61 16.58
N GLN A 220 -9.69 2.21 15.43
CA GLN A 220 -9.82 0.84 14.93
C GLN A 220 -8.93 -0.14 15.70
N VAL A 221 -7.67 0.24 15.96
CA VAL A 221 -6.69 -0.61 16.62
C VAL A 221 -7.06 -0.87 18.09
N PHE A 222 -7.55 0.15 18.78
CA PHE A 222 -7.96 0.07 20.19
C PHE A 222 -9.46 0.35 20.36
N ALA A 223 -10.29 -0.37 19.60
CA ALA A 223 -11.73 -0.14 19.55
C ALA A 223 -12.40 -0.22 20.94
N ASP A 224 -11.97 -1.17 21.78
CA ASP A 224 -12.52 -1.34 23.13
C ASP A 224 -12.07 -0.22 24.08
N ALA A 225 -10.79 0.12 24.09
CA ALA A 225 -10.24 1.15 24.97
C ALA A 225 -10.71 2.56 24.61
N LEU A 226 -11.15 2.76 23.37
CA LEU A 226 -11.66 4.03 22.86
C LEU A 226 -13.15 4.00 22.57
N VAL A 227 -13.91 2.96 22.96
CA VAL A 227 -15.30 2.71 22.51
C VAL A 227 -16.21 3.94 22.62
N ASP A 228 -16.14 4.64 23.75
CA ASP A 228 -16.98 5.81 24.05
C ASP A 228 -16.45 7.15 23.48
N VAL A 229 -15.31 7.13 22.78
CA VAL A 229 -14.69 8.35 22.25
C VAL A 229 -14.94 8.47 20.75
N GLU A 230 -15.60 9.54 20.34
CA GLU A 230 -15.82 9.82 18.93
C GLU A 230 -14.52 10.15 18.18
N ILE A 231 -14.46 9.84 16.88
CA ILE A 231 -13.32 10.19 16.02
C ILE A 231 -13.08 11.70 16.02
N SER A 232 -14.15 12.52 15.98
CA SER A 232 -14.10 13.99 16.10
C SER A 232 -13.34 14.45 17.36
N THR A 233 -13.62 13.78 18.49
CA THR A 233 -12.99 14.05 19.77
C THR A 233 -11.53 13.62 19.76
N ILE A 234 -11.21 12.45 19.18
CA ILE A 234 -9.82 12.00 19.03
C ILE A 234 -9.01 13.03 18.23
N ILE A 235 -9.49 13.48 17.06
CA ILE A 235 -8.81 14.48 16.22
C ILE A 235 -8.47 15.74 17.03
N ARG A 236 -9.43 16.26 17.81
CA ARG A 236 -9.23 17.46 18.63
C ARG A 236 -8.22 17.25 19.75
N LYS A 237 -8.09 16.02 20.25
CA LYS A 237 -7.25 15.67 21.40
C LYS A 237 -5.89 15.08 21.07
N LEU A 238 -5.57 14.85 19.80
CA LEU A 238 -4.29 14.26 19.38
C LEU A 238 -3.06 15.01 19.96
N ARG A 239 -3.14 16.34 20.09
CA ARG A 239 -2.06 17.20 20.64
C ARG A 239 -2.39 17.79 22.01
N MET A 240 -3.37 17.24 22.71
CA MET A 240 -3.83 17.84 23.97
C MET A 240 -2.83 17.57 25.08
N GLU A 241 -2.16 18.60 25.58
CA GLU A 241 -1.29 18.47 26.74
C GLU A 241 -2.06 17.99 27.98
N GLY A 242 -1.42 17.15 28.78
CA GLY A 242 -1.97 16.61 30.01
C GLY A 242 -0.99 15.68 30.70
N THR A 243 -1.33 15.23 31.91
CA THR A 243 -0.60 14.12 32.54
C THR A 243 -0.74 12.93 31.61
N CYS A 244 0.37 12.36 31.14
CA CYS A 244 0.42 11.24 30.21
C CYS A 244 1.70 10.43 30.48
N ILE A 245 1.62 9.12 30.26
CA ILE A 245 2.77 8.21 30.26
C ILE A 245 3.48 8.29 28.90
N ILE A 246 2.71 8.48 27.82
CA ILE A 246 3.24 8.61 26.46
C ILE A 246 3.35 10.10 26.14
N GLU A 247 4.56 10.61 26.12
CA GLU A 247 4.86 12.02 25.82
C GLU A 247 4.78 12.31 24.31
N LEU A 248 4.45 13.55 23.96
CA LEU A 248 4.47 14.01 22.58
C LEU A 248 5.92 14.17 22.10
N LEU A 249 6.23 13.59 20.95
CA LEU A 249 7.54 13.79 20.31
C LEU A 249 7.62 15.18 19.67
N PRO A 250 8.81 15.80 19.64
CA PRO A 250 8.99 17.09 18.99
C PRO A 250 8.62 17.00 17.51
N SER A 251 7.98 18.07 17.01
CA SER A 251 7.51 18.19 15.64
C SER A 251 8.59 18.57 14.65
#